data_AF-A0A925G1D2-F1
#
_entry.id   AF-A0A925G1D2-F1
#
_cell.length_a   1.000
_cell.length_b   1.000
_cell.length_c   1.000
_cell.angle_alpha   90.00
_cell.angle_beta   90.00
_cell.angle_gamma   90.00
#
_symmetry.space_group_name_H-M   'P 1'
#
loop_
_entity.id
_entity.type
_entity.pdbx_description
1 polymer ?
#
loop_
_entity_poly.entity_id
_entity_poly.type
_entity_poly.pdbx_seq_one_letter_code
_entity_poly.pdbx_strand_id
1 'polypeptide(L)'
;MTEKVRSRNRALVRHVALPMIFLTVALLGGLRVSATDRVFVFVAPPLITLVLAVLLMLLFVRGGLVDLKAWLASEHPAIENVSHALTLLSLFFASAQAFNSVLPESGLLFWLFSFFFLWTLWNNQFAQFDAKRLLRSLAVLFGTAFVLKHMLIASLYAPEGGWLKRIMGTLLEGVSLGTLDAQAFAPATGYISFFTLALYVAGLILLPPAPVRATDEDAGRLVAAYHQLSLPERDAVREAITQDQIEIKRIEERTETETIETQLGKQ
;
A
#
# COMPACT_ATOMS: atom_id res chain seq x y z
N MET A 1 -6.35 31.53 -2.12
CA MET A 1 -6.98 30.20 -2.29
C MET A 1 -7.05 29.55 -0.91
N THR A 2 -8.23 29.52 -0.31
CA THR A 2 -8.46 29.43 1.15
C THR A 2 -8.17 28.05 1.75
N GLU A 3 -7.54 28.02 2.92
CA GLU A 3 -7.09 26.84 3.69
C GLU A 3 -8.16 25.74 3.85
N LYS A 4 -9.43 26.15 4.00
CA LYS A 4 -10.62 25.27 4.08
C LYS A 4 -10.83 24.37 2.85
N VAL A 5 -10.34 24.80 1.68
CA VAL A 5 -10.39 24.00 0.44
C VAL A 5 -9.31 22.91 0.46
N ARG A 6 -8.16 23.18 1.08
CA ARG A 6 -7.03 22.24 1.15
C ARG A 6 -7.31 21.06 2.08
N SER A 7 -7.90 21.31 3.26
CA SER A 7 -8.33 20.24 4.19
C SER A 7 -9.43 19.37 3.58
N ARG A 8 -10.46 20.00 2.98
CA ARG A 8 -11.54 19.28 2.29
C ARG A 8 -11.03 18.39 1.15
N ASN A 9 -10.08 18.89 0.36
CA ASN A 9 -9.47 18.11 -0.72
C ASN A 9 -8.68 16.91 -0.18
N ARG A 10 -7.99 17.05 0.96
CA ARG A 10 -7.23 15.97 1.58
C ARG A 10 -8.14 14.88 2.14
N ALA A 11 -9.22 15.28 2.81
CA ALA A 11 -10.25 14.36 3.30
C ALA A 11 -10.93 13.61 2.14
N LEU A 12 -11.28 14.30 1.05
CA LEU A 12 -11.81 13.69 -0.16
C LEU A 12 -10.85 12.67 -0.78
N VAL A 13 -9.58 13.03 -0.91
CA VAL A 13 -8.56 12.10 -1.45
C VAL A 13 -8.47 10.86 -0.57
N ARG A 14 -8.51 11.02 0.75
CA ARG A 14 -8.31 9.92 1.69
C ARG A 14 -9.50 8.97 1.81
N HIS A 15 -10.69 9.52 2.08
CA HIS A 15 -11.87 8.71 2.39
C HIS A 15 -12.65 8.27 1.15
N VAL A 16 -12.40 8.92 0.00
CA VAL A 16 -13.11 8.61 -1.25
C VAL A 16 -12.12 8.20 -2.34
N ALA A 17 -11.17 9.05 -2.72
CA ALA A 17 -10.34 8.76 -3.88
C ALA A 17 -9.44 7.53 -3.67
N LEU A 18 -8.82 7.39 -2.50
CA LEU A 18 -7.88 6.31 -2.20
C LEU A 18 -8.55 4.91 -2.20
N PRO A 19 -9.65 4.66 -1.47
CA PRO A 19 -10.36 3.38 -1.60
C PRO A 19 -10.91 3.16 -3.01
N MET A 20 -11.37 4.21 -3.70
CA MET A 20 -11.81 4.10 -5.10
C MET A 20 -10.67 3.72 -6.05
N ILE A 21 -9.46 4.25 -5.85
CA ILE A 21 -8.26 3.89 -6.62
C ILE A 21 -7.95 2.41 -6.42
N PHE A 22 -7.87 1.94 -5.17
CA PHE A 22 -7.58 0.53 -4.90
C PHE A 22 -8.68 -0.40 -5.37
N LEU A 23 -9.95 -0.02 -5.23
CA LEU A 23 -11.08 -0.77 -5.78
C LEU A 23 -10.99 -0.84 -7.31
N THR A 24 -10.65 0.26 -7.98
CA THR A 24 -10.43 0.29 -9.43
C THR A 24 -9.29 -0.65 -9.83
N VAL A 25 -8.18 -0.65 -9.08
CA VAL A 25 -7.08 -1.60 -9.29
C VAL A 25 -7.55 -3.04 -9.10
N ALA A 26 -8.33 -3.33 -8.06
CA ALA A 26 -8.84 -4.67 -7.80
C ALA A 26 -9.76 -5.17 -8.93
N LEU A 27 -10.58 -4.28 -9.50
CA LEU A 27 -11.46 -4.62 -10.62
C LEU A 27 -10.68 -4.74 -11.94
N LEU A 28 -9.81 -3.80 -12.25
CA LEU A 28 -9.04 -3.81 -13.50
C LEU A 28 -7.99 -4.92 -13.54
N GLY A 29 -7.36 -5.26 -12.40
CA GLY A 29 -6.33 -6.29 -12.36
C GLY A 29 -6.87 -7.71 -12.60
N GLY A 30 -8.17 -7.93 -12.42
CA GLY A 30 -8.87 -9.15 -12.82
C GLY A 30 -9.40 -9.10 -14.26
N LEU A 31 -9.42 -7.94 -14.90
CA LEU A 31 -9.99 -7.79 -16.24
C LEU A 31 -9.02 -8.34 -17.29
N ARG A 32 -9.54 -9.24 -18.13
CA ARG A 32 -8.85 -9.83 -19.28
C ARG A 32 -9.70 -9.67 -20.53
N VAL A 33 -9.07 -9.60 -21.70
CA VAL A 33 -9.77 -9.53 -22.99
C VAL A 33 -9.54 -10.84 -23.74
N SER A 34 -10.60 -11.60 -23.99
CA SER A 34 -10.54 -12.83 -24.78
C SER A 34 -10.02 -12.52 -26.19
N ALA A 35 -9.04 -13.28 -26.69
CA ALA A 35 -8.53 -13.06 -28.05
C ALA A 35 -9.55 -13.40 -29.14
N THR A 36 -10.43 -14.37 -28.89
CA THR A 36 -11.41 -14.88 -29.86
C THR A 36 -12.57 -13.90 -30.04
N ASP A 37 -13.22 -13.52 -28.94
CA ASP A 37 -14.48 -12.77 -29.00
C ASP A 37 -14.32 -11.29 -28.63
N ARG A 38 -13.12 -10.86 -28.21
CA ARG A 38 -12.81 -9.52 -27.66
C ARG A 38 -13.73 -9.11 -26.50
N VAL A 39 -14.36 -10.08 -25.86
CA VAL A 39 -15.20 -9.89 -24.68
C VAL A 39 -14.33 -9.71 -23.44
N PHE A 40 -14.77 -8.83 -22.56
CA PHE A 40 -14.19 -8.66 -21.24
C PHE A 40 -14.55 -9.83 -20.33
N VAL A 41 -13.54 -10.50 -19.80
CA VAL A 41 -13.67 -11.59 -18.85
C VAL A 41 -13.03 -11.16 -17.55
N PHE A 42 -13.74 -11.35 -16.43
CA PHE A 42 -13.18 -11.11 -15.11
C PHE A 42 -12.61 -12.41 -14.55
N VAL A 43 -11.32 -12.41 -14.26
CA VAL A 43 -10.57 -13.51 -13.67
C VAL A 43 -10.32 -13.21 -12.21
N ALA A 44 -10.85 -14.06 -11.33
CA ALA A 44 -10.63 -13.96 -9.89
C ALA A 44 -9.16 -14.26 -9.55
N PRO A 45 -8.59 -13.61 -8.53
CA PRO A 45 -7.21 -13.83 -8.12
C PRO A 45 -7.04 -15.26 -7.58
N PRO A 46 -6.05 -16.03 -8.06
CA PRO A 46 -5.81 -17.40 -7.58
C PRO A 46 -5.32 -17.38 -6.13
N LEU A 47 -5.51 -18.49 -5.41
CA LEU A 47 -5.22 -18.57 -3.97
C LEU A 47 -3.79 -18.15 -3.60
N ILE A 48 -2.80 -18.49 -4.44
CA ILE A 48 -1.41 -18.08 -4.20
C ILE A 48 -1.24 -16.55 -4.20
N THR A 49 -1.97 -15.81 -5.04
CA THR A 49 -1.90 -14.33 -5.05
C THR A 49 -2.51 -13.71 -3.81
N LEU A 50 -3.51 -14.37 -3.19
CA LEU A 50 -4.03 -13.96 -1.89
C LEU A 50 -2.97 -14.17 -0.79
N VAL A 51 -2.24 -15.29 -0.83
CA VAL A 51 -1.11 -15.54 0.10
C VAL A 51 -0.02 -14.48 -0.08
N LEU A 52 0.37 -14.17 -1.33
CA LEU A 52 1.33 -13.11 -1.62
C LEU A 52 0.84 -11.75 -1.13
N ALA A 53 -0.46 -11.44 -1.30
CA ALA A 53 -1.07 -10.23 -0.80
C ALA A 53 -1.03 -10.15 0.74
N VAL A 54 -1.26 -11.26 1.46
CA VAL A 54 -1.11 -11.31 2.92
C VAL A 54 0.33 -10.98 3.32
N LEU A 55 1.32 -11.62 2.69
CA LEU A 55 2.73 -11.34 2.97
C LEU A 55 3.11 -9.89 2.66
N LEU A 56 2.57 -9.32 1.59
CA LEU A 56 2.79 -7.92 1.23
C LEU A 56 2.13 -6.97 2.23
N MET A 57 0.90 -7.26 2.69
CA MET A 57 0.24 -6.50 3.75
C MET A 57 1.05 -6.53 5.04
N LEU A 58 1.62 -7.69 5.41
CA LEU A 58 2.52 -7.79 6.56
C LEU A 58 3.77 -6.92 6.38
N LEU A 59 4.34 -6.85 5.17
CA LEU A 59 5.44 -5.92 4.87
C LEU A 59 5.01 -4.47 4.96
N PHE A 60 3.80 -4.12 4.54
CA PHE A 60 3.31 -2.75 4.68
C PHE A 60 3.21 -2.35 6.15
N VAL A 61 2.75 -3.25 7.01
CA VAL A 61 2.68 -3.00 8.44
C VAL A 61 4.08 -2.91 9.06
N ARG A 62 4.94 -3.89 8.78
CA ARG A 62 6.30 -3.93 9.34
C ARG A 62 7.20 -2.82 8.82
N GLY A 63 7.05 -2.45 7.55
CA GLY A 63 7.82 -1.38 6.90
C GLY A 63 7.29 0.02 7.17
N GLY A 64 6.26 0.15 8.02
CA GLY A 64 5.67 1.45 8.40
C GLY A 64 4.92 2.15 7.29
N LEU A 65 4.51 1.44 6.23
CA LEU A 65 3.62 1.98 5.20
C LEU A 65 2.16 2.03 5.70
N VAL A 66 1.78 1.14 6.61
CA VAL A 66 0.46 1.09 7.25
C VAL A 66 0.62 0.87 8.75
N ASP A 67 0.18 1.83 9.57
CA ASP A 67 0.09 1.63 11.02
C ASP A 67 -1.31 1.15 11.41
N LEU A 68 -1.50 -0.16 11.57
CA LEU A 68 -2.81 -0.73 11.93
C LEU A 68 -3.41 -0.11 13.21
N LYS A 69 -2.58 0.25 14.19
CA LYS A 69 -3.07 0.83 15.45
C LYS A 69 -3.64 2.23 15.22
N ALA A 70 -2.97 3.03 14.39
CA ALA A 70 -3.46 4.35 14.03
C ALA A 70 -4.69 4.30 13.10
N TRP A 71 -4.75 3.31 12.21
CA TRP A 71 -5.86 3.13 11.26
C TRP A 71 -7.15 2.62 11.92
N LEU A 72 -7.06 1.74 12.92
CA LEU A 72 -8.20 1.11 13.60
C LEU A 72 -8.19 1.42 15.11
N ALA A 73 -7.98 2.68 15.47
CA ALA A 73 -8.01 3.11 16.86
C ALA A 73 -9.44 3.16 17.41
N SER A 74 -9.61 2.78 18.68
CA SER A 74 -10.89 2.89 19.40
C SER A 74 -11.35 4.35 19.59
N GLU A 75 -10.44 5.30 19.41
CA GLU A 75 -10.70 6.74 19.49
C GLU A 75 -11.47 7.28 18.29
N HIS A 76 -11.43 6.58 17.15
CA HIS A 76 -12.14 7.01 15.94
C HIS A 76 -13.63 6.66 16.03
N PRO A 77 -14.52 7.51 15.49
CA PRO A 77 -15.93 7.17 15.31
C PRO A 77 -16.09 5.85 14.53
N ALA A 78 -17.12 5.05 14.89
CA ALA A 78 -17.34 3.75 14.28
C ALA A 78 -17.39 3.78 12.74
N ILE A 79 -18.03 4.82 12.17
CA ILE A 79 -18.12 4.99 10.71
C ILE A 79 -16.77 5.29 10.04
N GLU A 80 -15.87 5.99 10.74
CA GLU A 80 -14.53 6.29 10.25
C GLU A 80 -13.67 5.01 10.26
N ASN A 81 -13.75 4.23 11.33
CA ASN A 81 -13.12 2.91 11.39
C ASN A 81 -13.61 1.96 10.28
N VAL A 82 -14.90 2.00 9.94
CA VAL A 82 -15.43 1.25 8.79
C VAL A 82 -14.81 1.73 7.48
N SER A 83 -14.69 3.04 7.26
CA SER A 83 -14.04 3.59 6.05
C SER A 83 -12.56 3.18 5.96
N HIS A 84 -11.84 3.23 7.08
CA HIS A 84 -10.45 2.76 7.17
C HIS A 84 -10.33 1.25 6.89
N ALA A 85 -11.19 0.43 7.49
CA ALA A 85 -11.24 -1.00 7.24
C ALA A 85 -11.55 -1.32 5.76
N LEU A 86 -12.49 -0.62 5.14
CA LEU A 86 -12.80 -0.77 3.72
C LEU A 86 -11.62 -0.36 2.83
N THR A 87 -10.86 0.66 3.22
CA THR A 87 -9.64 1.07 2.50
C THR A 87 -8.56 0.00 2.59
N LEU A 88 -8.32 -0.56 3.78
CA LEU A 88 -7.38 -1.67 3.99
C LEU A 88 -7.80 -2.93 3.23
N LEU A 89 -9.10 -3.23 3.21
CA LEU A 89 -9.66 -4.34 2.46
C LEU A 89 -9.49 -4.14 0.94
N SER A 90 -9.75 -2.93 0.45
CA SER A 90 -9.53 -2.58 -0.97
C SER A 90 -8.05 -2.68 -1.34
N LEU A 91 -7.15 -2.21 -0.47
CA LEU A 91 -5.70 -2.34 -0.64
C LEU A 91 -5.26 -3.81 -0.71
N PHE A 92 -5.83 -4.69 0.14
CA PHE A 92 -5.56 -6.12 0.10
C PHE A 92 -5.95 -6.75 -1.25
N PHE A 93 -7.18 -6.51 -1.71
CA PHE A 93 -7.62 -7.03 -3.01
C PHE A 93 -6.87 -6.42 -4.19
N ALA A 94 -6.55 -5.12 -4.13
CA ALA A 94 -5.70 -4.46 -5.11
C ALA A 94 -4.31 -5.10 -5.18
N SER A 95 -3.73 -5.48 -4.04
CA SER A 95 -2.44 -6.17 -3.96
C SER A 95 -2.49 -7.56 -4.58
N ALA A 96 -3.54 -8.35 -4.28
CA ALA A 96 -3.74 -9.66 -4.91
C ALA A 96 -3.86 -9.54 -6.43
N GLN A 97 -4.62 -8.53 -6.90
CA GLN A 97 -4.84 -8.30 -8.32
C GLN A 97 -3.62 -7.69 -9.04
N ALA A 98 -2.78 -6.94 -8.34
CA ALA A 98 -1.47 -6.51 -8.85
C ALA A 98 -0.57 -7.72 -9.11
N PHE A 99 -0.50 -8.69 -8.18
CA PHE A 99 0.20 -9.95 -8.42
C PHE A 99 -0.42 -10.75 -9.57
N ASN A 100 -1.74 -10.89 -9.59
CA ASN A 100 -2.46 -11.57 -10.66
C ASN A 100 -2.14 -10.98 -12.05
N SER A 101 -1.95 -9.66 -12.14
CA SER A 101 -1.63 -8.96 -13.39
C SER A 101 -0.22 -9.27 -13.91
N VAL A 102 0.76 -9.44 -13.01
CA VAL A 102 2.17 -9.72 -13.38
C VAL A 102 2.49 -11.20 -13.50
N LEU A 103 1.71 -12.07 -12.87
CA LEU A 103 1.91 -13.51 -12.98
C LEU A 103 1.43 -14.00 -14.37
N PRO A 104 2.12 -15.00 -14.96
CA PRO A 104 1.57 -15.77 -16.07
C PRO A 104 0.25 -16.43 -15.66
N GLU A 105 -0.66 -16.67 -16.60
CA GLU A 105 -2.03 -17.11 -16.27
C GLU A 105 -2.08 -18.57 -15.79
N SER A 106 -1.16 -19.42 -16.27
CA SER A 106 -1.09 -20.83 -15.92
C SER A 106 0.27 -21.46 -16.25
N GLY A 107 0.45 -22.72 -15.86
CA GLY A 107 1.62 -23.54 -16.22
C GLY A 107 2.85 -23.36 -15.31
N LEU A 108 4.00 -23.85 -15.79
CA LEU A 108 5.25 -23.84 -15.03
C LEU A 108 5.75 -22.43 -14.74
N LEU A 109 5.58 -21.50 -15.69
CA LEU A 109 5.97 -20.10 -15.49
C LEU A 109 5.17 -19.42 -14.37
N PHE A 110 3.88 -19.73 -14.24
CA PHE A 110 3.07 -19.25 -13.13
C PHE A 110 3.65 -19.69 -11.79
N TRP A 111 3.97 -20.98 -11.65
CA TRP A 111 4.57 -21.51 -10.42
C TRP A 111 5.96 -20.96 -10.15
N LEU A 112 6.80 -20.83 -11.17
CA LEU A 112 8.15 -20.28 -11.05
C LEU A 112 8.14 -18.83 -10.54
N PHE A 113 7.32 -17.97 -11.18
CA PHE A 113 7.18 -16.58 -10.75
C PHE A 113 6.55 -16.50 -9.36
N SER A 114 5.51 -17.28 -9.09
CA SER A 114 4.86 -17.32 -7.77
C SER A 114 5.83 -17.72 -6.67
N PHE A 115 6.67 -18.74 -6.92
CA PHE A 115 7.71 -19.16 -5.99
C PHE A 115 8.74 -18.06 -5.76
N PHE A 116 9.20 -17.39 -6.83
CA PHE A 116 10.15 -16.29 -6.71
C PHE A 116 9.57 -15.15 -5.87
N PHE A 117 8.33 -14.71 -6.15
CA PHE A 117 7.64 -13.71 -5.36
C PHE A 117 7.46 -14.13 -3.91
N LEU A 118 7.01 -15.37 -3.68
CA LEU A 118 6.81 -15.92 -2.34
C LEU A 118 8.12 -15.89 -1.55
N TRP A 119 9.20 -16.41 -2.15
CA TRP A 119 10.53 -16.43 -1.57
C TRP A 119 11.05 -15.02 -1.27
N THR A 120 10.90 -14.08 -2.20
CA THR A 120 11.31 -12.68 -2.01
C THR A 120 10.52 -12.02 -0.88
N LEU A 121 9.19 -12.12 -0.87
CA LEU A 121 8.35 -11.51 0.16
C LEU A 121 8.59 -12.15 1.53
N TRP A 122 8.80 -13.46 1.58
CA TRP A 122 9.11 -14.19 2.80
C TRP A 122 10.43 -13.71 3.41
N ASN A 123 11.51 -13.67 2.63
CA ASN A 123 12.80 -13.18 3.10
C ASN A 123 12.74 -11.71 3.54
N ASN A 124 11.98 -10.90 2.81
CA ASN A 124 11.81 -9.49 3.13
C ASN A 124 11.10 -9.25 4.47
N GLN A 125 10.35 -10.21 5.02
CA GLN A 125 9.72 -10.06 6.35
C GLN A 125 10.73 -9.79 7.47
N PHE A 126 11.97 -10.26 7.29
CA PHE A 126 13.04 -10.17 8.27
C PHE A 126 13.98 -8.98 8.04
N ALA A 127 13.80 -8.24 6.94
CA ALA A 127 14.62 -7.08 6.65
C ALA A 127 14.01 -5.81 7.25
N GLN A 128 14.87 -4.89 7.69
CA GLN A 128 14.47 -3.57 8.15
C GLN A 128 14.22 -2.67 6.94
N PHE A 129 12.95 -2.38 6.65
CA PHE A 129 12.54 -1.52 5.55
C PHE A 129 11.91 -0.23 6.05
N ASP A 130 12.31 0.88 5.46
CA ASP A 130 11.53 2.12 5.51
C ASP A 130 10.46 2.10 4.42
N ALA A 131 9.30 2.71 4.68
CA ALA A 131 8.17 2.78 3.74
C ALA A 131 8.59 3.24 2.34
N LYS A 132 9.42 4.30 2.23
CA LYS A 132 9.92 4.81 0.95
C LYS A 132 10.79 3.79 0.20
N ARG A 133 11.62 3.04 0.94
CA ARG A 133 12.49 2.02 0.37
C ARG A 133 11.66 0.82 -0.11
N LEU A 134 10.65 0.43 0.66
CA LEU A 134 9.70 -0.62 0.32
C LEU A 134 8.90 -0.27 -0.95
N LEU A 135 8.38 0.96 -1.05
CA LEU A 135 7.66 1.45 -2.23
C LEU A 135 8.54 1.39 -3.49
N ARG A 136 9.79 1.87 -3.39
CA ARG A 136 10.75 1.83 -4.51
C ARG A 136 11.08 0.40 -4.92
N SER A 137 11.36 -0.48 -3.97
CA SER A 137 11.68 -1.87 -4.28
C SER A 137 10.48 -2.60 -4.89
N LEU A 138 9.27 -2.34 -4.41
CA LEU A 138 8.04 -2.92 -4.94
C LEU A 138 7.74 -2.44 -6.36
N ALA A 139 7.92 -1.15 -6.65
CA ALA A 139 7.77 -0.60 -7.99
C ALA A 139 8.76 -1.25 -8.97
N VAL A 140 10.02 -1.43 -8.56
CA VAL A 140 11.03 -2.11 -9.37
C VAL A 140 10.69 -3.60 -9.55
N LEU A 141 10.25 -4.27 -8.49
CA LEU A 141 9.88 -5.68 -8.52
C LEU A 141 8.71 -5.94 -9.49
N PHE A 142 7.61 -5.19 -9.36
CA PHE A 142 6.47 -5.30 -10.27
C PHE A 142 6.82 -4.88 -11.70
N GLY A 143 7.58 -3.79 -11.87
CA GLY A 143 8.02 -3.35 -13.19
C GLY A 143 8.86 -4.41 -13.90
N THR A 144 9.81 -5.01 -13.18
CA THR A 144 10.67 -6.07 -13.71
C THR A 144 9.87 -7.32 -14.05
N ALA A 145 8.98 -7.75 -13.16
CA ALA A 145 8.11 -8.91 -13.41
C ALA A 145 7.17 -8.69 -14.60
N PHE A 146 6.61 -7.48 -14.75
CA PHE A 146 5.77 -7.10 -15.88
C PHE A 146 6.54 -7.17 -17.20
N VAL A 147 7.72 -6.56 -17.26
CA VAL A 147 8.59 -6.61 -18.46
C VAL A 147 8.98 -8.05 -18.76
N LEU A 148 9.37 -8.82 -17.75
CA LEU A 148 9.77 -10.21 -17.93
C LEU A 148 8.60 -11.06 -18.46
N LYS A 149 7.38 -10.92 -17.92
CA LYS A 149 6.18 -11.60 -18.45
C LYS A 149 5.99 -11.31 -19.95
N HIS A 150 6.05 -10.04 -20.34
CA HIS A 150 5.80 -9.65 -21.74
C HIS A 150 6.96 -10.02 -22.67
N MET A 151 8.21 -9.92 -22.22
CA MET A 151 9.38 -10.36 -22.99
C MET A 151 9.41 -11.88 -23.16
N LEU A 152 9.07 -12.65 -22.13
CA LEU A 152 8.98 -14.11 -22.21
C LEU A 152 7.89 -14.53 -23.19
N ILE A 153 6.71 -13.91 -23.11
CA ILE A 153 5.61 -14.16 -24.05
C ILE A 153 6.06 -13.79 -25.47
N ALA A 154 6.60 -12.59 -25.69
CA ALA A 154 7.07 -12.17 -27.01
C ALA A 154 8.14 -13.14 -27.59
N SER A 155 9.05 -13.63 -26.75
CA SER A 155 10.07 -14.60 -27.18
C SER A 155 9.49 -15.98 -27.49
N LEU A 156 8.41 -16.41 -26.82
CA LEU A 156 7.75 -17.70 -27.07
C LEU A 156 6.93 -17.68 -28.36
N TYR A 157 6.33 -16.54 -28.69
CA TYR A 157 5.53 -16.33 -29.90
C TYR A 157 6.36 -15.86 -31.11
N ALA A 158 7.68 -15.67 -30.96
CA ALA A 158 8.55 -15.30 -32.07
C ALA A 158 8.60 -16.44 -33.12
N PRO A 159 8.47 -16.13 -34.44
CA PRO A 159 8.51 -17.12 -35.51
C PRO A 159 9.84 -17.87 -35.57
N GLU A 160 10.93 -17.18 -35.27
CA GLU A 160 12.27 -17.76 -35.22
C GLU A 160 12.51 -18.33 -33.82
N GLY A 161 12.60 -19.67 -33.74
CA GLY A 161 12.74 -20.40 -32.49
C GLY A 161 14.03 -20.05 -31.75
N GLY A 162 13.96 -19.04 -30.87
CA GLY A 162 15.06 -18.65 -30.00
C GLY A 162 15.46 -19.77 -29.04
N TRP A 163 16.69 -19.72 -28.53
CA TRP A 163 17.23 -20.65 -27.52
C TRP A 163 16.29 -20.86 -26.32
N LEU A 164 15.54 -19.82 -25.94
CA LEU A 164 14.53 -19.90 -24.88
C LEU A 164 13.37 -20.85 -25.23
N LYS A 165 12.95 -20.94 -26.50
CA LYS A 165 11.94 -21.90 -26.96
C LYS A 165 12.43 -23.34 -26.84
N ARG A 166 13.74 -23.58 -27.00
CA ARG A 166 14.35 -24.91 -26.80
C ARG A 166 14.34 -25.31 -25.32
N ILE A 167 14.73 -24.40 -24.42
CA ILE A 167 14.71 -24.69 -22.97
C ILE A 167 13.28 -24.81 -22.42
N MET A 168 12.37 -23.96 -22.88
CA MET A 168 10.97 -24.06 -22.51
C MET A 168 10.33 -25.30 -23.12
N GLY A 169 10.67 -25.67 -24.36
CA GLY A 169 10.22 -26.91 -24.98
C GLY A 169 10.62 -28.15 -24.18
N THR A 170 11.89 -28.23 -23.75
CA THR A 170 12.38 -29.38 -22.95
C THR A 170 11.81 -29.41 -21.52
N LEU A 171 11.60 -28.25 -20.89
CA LEU A 171 10.96 -28.17 -19.57
C LEU A 171 9.45 -28.45 -19.63
N LEU A 172 8.79 -28.05 -20.72
CA LEU A 172 7.37 -28.32 -20.95
C LEU A 172 7.15 -29.78 -21.31
N GLU A 173 8.01 -30.42 -22.11
CA GLU A 173 7.92 -31.87 -22.40
C GLU A 173 8.09 -32.73 -21.13
N GLY A 174 8.90 -32.29 -20.16
CA GLY A 174 9.12 -33.01 -18.91
C GLY A 174 8.01 -32.87 -17.85
N VAL A 175 7.14 -31.86 -17.94
CA VAL A 175 6.14 -31.52 -16.90
C VAL A 175 4.71 -31.41 -17.45
N SER A 176 4.50 -31.36 -18.77
CA SER A 176 3.17 -31.23 -19.39
C SER A 176 2.40 -32.56 -19.50
N LEU A 177 2.08 -33.16 -18.36
CA LEU A 177 0.88 -33.98 -18.28
C LEU A 177 -0.36 -33.05 -18.34
N GLY A 178 -0.71 -32.57 -19.54
CA GLY A 178 -2.10 -32.24 -19.91
C GLY A 178 -2.66 -30.82 -19.73
N THR A 179 -1.88 -29.74 -19.68
CA THR A 179 -2.44 -28.37 -19.42
C THR A 179 -2.08 -27.28 -20.45
N LEU A 180 -1.79 -27.64 -21.70
CA LEU A 180 -1.43 -26.69 -22.76
C LEU A 180 -2.62 -25.99 -23.44
N ASP A 181 -3.82 -25.99 -22.86
CA ASP A 181 -4.89 -25.06 -23.25
C ASP A 181 -4.69 -23.73 -22.51
N ALA A 182 -3.60 -23.03 -22.83
CA ALA A 182 -3.43 -21.65 -22.40
C ALA A 182 -4.34 -20.77 -23.25
N GLN A 183 -5.44 -20.28 -22.66
CA GLN A 183 -6.36 -19.37 -23.32
C GLN A 183 -5.59 -18.12 -23.79
N ALA A 184 -5.56 -17.90 -25.10
CA ALA A 184 -4.88 -16.74 -25.66
C ALA A 184 -5.67 -15.48 -25.31
N PHE A 185 -5.01 -14.53 -24.63
CA PHE A 185 -5.58 -13.21 -24.34
C PHE A 185 -5.13 -12.20 -25.38
N ALA A 186 -6.01 -11.23 -25.69
CA ALA A 186 -5.68 -10.17 -26.61
C ALA A 186 -4.59 -9.25 -26.04
N PRO A 187 -3.76 -8.59 -26.89
CA PRO A 187 -2.75 -7.61 -26.45
C PRO A 187 -3.30 -6.49 -25.56
N ALA A 188 -4.60 -6.17 -25.70
CA ALA A 188 -5.34 -5.24 -24.85
C ALA A 188 -5.17 -5.53 -23.35
N THR A 189 -5.06 -6.81 -22.98
CA THR A 189 -4.82 -7.27 -21.62
C THR A 189 -3.51 -6.73 -21.04
N GLY A 190 -2.46 -6.62 -21.84
CA GLY A 190 -1.17 -6.07 -21.40
C GLY A 190 -1.27 -4.60 -21.02
N TYR A 191 -2.02 -3.79 -21.78
CA TYR A 191 -2.25 -2.38 -21.47
C TYR A 191 -3.08 -2.19 -20.19
N ILE A 192 -4.10 -3.04 -19.98
CA ILE A 192 -4.89 -3.04 -18.75
C ILE A 192 -4.00 -3.36 -17.55
N SER A 193 -3.16 -4.39 -17.65
CA SER A 193 -2.21 -4.76 -16.59
C SER A 193 -1.20 -3.64 -16.31
N PHE A 194 -0.65 -2.99 -17.35
CA PHE A 194 0.25 -1.85 -17.18
C PHE A 194 -0.42 -0.70 -16.43
N PHE A 195 -1.61 -0.29 -16.86
CA PHE A 195 -2.36 0.79 -16.24
C PHE A 195 -2.74 0.44 -14.79
N THR A 196 -3.15 -0.81 -14.55
CA THR A 196 -3.46 -1.32 -13.21
C THR A 196 -2.26 -1.21 -12.27
N LEU A 197 -1.07 -1.60 -12.72
CA LEU A 197 0.15 -1.52 -11.91
C LEU A 197 0.58 -0.08 -11.67
N ALA A 198 0.52 0.78 -12.68
CA ALA A 198 0.81 2.20 -12.53
C ALA A 198 -0.14 2.86 -11.52
N LEU A 199 -1.44 2.55 -11.62
CA LEU A 199 -2.46 3.05 -10.70
C LEU A 199 -2.28 2.49 -9.28
N TYR A 200 -1.89 1.22 -9.14
CA TYR A 200 -1.58 0.60 -7.85
C TYR A 200 -0.41 1.30 -7.17
N VAL A 201 0.72 1.48 -7.88
CA VAL A 201 1.90 2.16 -7.34
C VAL A 201 1.58 3.62 -6.99
N ALA A 202 0.82 4.32 -7.83
CA ALA A 202 0.35 5.68 -7.53
C ALA A 202 -0.53 5.71 -6.27
N GLY A 203 -1.45 4.77 -6.12
CA GLY A 203 -2.27 4.60 -4.93
C GLY A 203 -1.44 4.37 -3.66
N LEU A 204 -0.40 3.52 -3.74
CA LEU A 204 0.53 3.30 -2.64
C LEU A 204 1.36 4.55 -2.29
N ILE A 205 1.77 5.35 -3.28
CA ILE A 205 2.47 6.61 -3.03
C ILE A 205 1.58 7.62 -2.31
N LEU A 206 0.28 7.61 -2.62
CA LEU A 206 -0.72 8.47 -1.99
C LEU A 206 -1.17 7.97 -0.61
N LEU A 207 -0.89 6.71 -0.27
CA LEU A 207 -1.29 6.10 1.00
C LEU A 207 -0.49 6.71 2.17
N PRO A 208 -1.14 7.42 3.10
CA PRO A 208 -0.46 7.92 4.29
C PRO A 208 -0.18 6.78 5.29
N PRO A 209 0.95 6.81 6.01
CA PRO A 209 1.28 5.81 7.03
C PRO A 209 0.20 5.65 8.11
N ALA A 210 -0.42 6.76 8.52
CA ALA A 210 -1.43 6.81 9.56
C ALA A 210 -2.59 7.76 9.21
N PRO A 211 -3.79 7.50 9.76
CA PRO A 211 -4.71 8.45 10.34
C PRO A 211 -4.19 9.87 10.48
N VAL A 212 -4.59 10.90 9.74
CA VAL A 212 -4.35 12.27 10.23
C VAL A 212 -5.57 12.54 11.08
N ARG A 213 -5.40 12.64 12.39
CA ARG A 213 -6.49 12.95 13.30
C ARG A 213 -7.01 14.36 13.02
N ALA A 214 -8.28 14.62 13.28
CA ALA A 214 -8.82 15.99 13.25
C ALA A 214 -8.00 16.94 14.15
N THR A 215 -7.53 16.45 15.30
CA THR A 215 -6.63 17.17 16.21
C THR A 215 -5.22 17.40 15.65
N ASP A 216 -4.69 16.49 14.83
CA ASP A 216 -3.40 16.69 14.15
C ASP A 216 -3.52 17.70 13.00
N GLU A 217 -4.70 17.80 12.37
CA GLU A 217 -4.99 18.90 11.44
C GLU A 217 -4.98 20.24 12.18
N ASP A 218 -5.57 20.34 13.38
CA ASP A 218 -5.55 21.56 14.17
C ASP A 218 -4.13 21.91 14.66
N ALA A 219 -3.34 20.93 15.09
CA ALA A 219 -1.93 21.13 15.43
C ALA A 219 -1.11 21.60 14.22
N GLY A 220 -1.31 20.99 13.04
CA GLY A 220 -0.69 21.42 11.80
C GLY A 220 -1.09 22.84 11.39
N ARG A 221 -2.34 23.24 11.65
CA ARG A 221 -2.83 24.62 11.43
C ARG A 221 -2.21 25.59 12.40
N LEU A 222 -2.07 25.24 13.67
CA LEU A 222 -1.38 26.06 14.68
C LEU A 222 0.09 26.28 14.31
N VAL A 223 0.78 25.22 13.87
CA VAL A 223 2.18 25.32 13.40
C VAL A 223 2.29 26.16 12.13
N ALA A 224 1.37 25.99 11.17
CA ALA A 224 1.35 26.79 9.95
C ALA A 224 1.03 28.28 10.23
N ALA A 225 0.11 28.57 11.15
CA ALA A 225 -0.22 29.90 11.61
C ALA A 225 0.98 30.54 12.33
N TYR A 226 1.66 29.80 13.20
CA TYR A 226 2.90 30.23 13.84
C TYR A 226 3.98 30.62 12.83
N HIS A 227 4.13 29.85 11.75
CA HIS A 227 5.07 30.17 10.67
C HIS A 227 4.64 31.36 9.78
N GLN A 228 3.42 31.87 9.91
CA GLN A 228 2.97 33.09 9.23
C GLN A 228 3.12 34.34 10.09
N LEU A 229 3.28 34.19 11.41
CA LEU A 229 3.54 35.30 12.32
C LEU A 229 4.85 36.01 12.00
N SER A 230 4.93 37.30 12.31
CA SER A 230 6.18 38.05 12.28
C SER A 230 7.15 37.52 13.34
N LEU A 231 8.46 37.75 13.17
CA LEU A 231 9.48 37.33 14.14
C LEU A 231 9.17 37.75 15.59
N PRO A 232 8.79 39.01 15.90
CA PRO A 232 8.49 39.39 17.29
C PRO A 232 7.26 38.68 17.86
N GLU A 233 6.25 38.39 17.02
CA GLU A 233 5.07 37.63 17.45
C GLU A 233 5.39 36.16 17.71
N ARG A 234 6.32 35.57 16.94
CA ARG A 234 6.79 34.19 17.20
C ARG A 234 7.53 34.09 18.51
N ASP A 235 8.39 35.07 18.80
CA ASP A 235 9.15 35.09 20.05
C ASP A 235 8.22 35.24 21.26
N ALA A 236 7.19 36.09 21.17
CA ALA A 236 6.16 36.22 22.21
C ALA A 236 5.37 34.92 22.43
N VAL A 237 4.98 34.23 21.35
CA VAL A 237 4.29 32.92 21.45
C VAL A 237 5.20 31.87 22.08
N ARG A 238 6.50 31.86 21.74
CA ARG A 238 7.48 30.92 22.28
C ARG A 238 7.71 31.15 23.78
N GLU A 239 7.78 32.41 24.18
CA GLU A 239 7.93 32.81 25.58
C GLU A 239 6.69 32.41 26.38
N ALA A 240 5.49 32.67 25.86
CA ALA A 240 4.25 32.25 26.48
C ALA A 240 4.17 30.73 26.67
N ILE A 241 4.51 29.93 25.65
CA ILE A 241 4.54 28.45 25.76
C ILE A 241 5.55 27.99 26.82
N THR A 242 6.71 28.65 26.89
CA THR A 242 7.75 28.30 27.86
C THR A 242 7.30 28.63 29.29
N GLN A 243 6.64 29.77 29.47
CA GLN A 243 6.10 30.20 30.76
C GLN A 243 4.99 29.26 31.26
N ASP A 244 4.09 28.83 30.36
CA ASP A 244 3.01 27.90 30.67
C ASP A 244 3.56 26.51 31.09
N GLN A 245 4.61 26.02 30.41
CA GLN A 245 5.29 24.78 30.81
C GLN A 245 5.94 24.86 32.20
N ILE A 246 6.52 26.02 32.54
CA ILE A 246 7.11 26.25 33.87
C ILE A 246 6.01 26.25 34.94
N GLU A 247 4.84 26.84 34.66
CA GLU A 247 3.72 26.90 35.58
C GLU A 247 3.11 25.51 35.81
N ILE A 248 2.89 24.73 34.75
CA ILE A 248 2.41 23.35 34.85
C ILE A 248 3.36 22.51 35.71
N LYS A 249 4.67 22.60 35.47
CA LYS A 249 5.67 21.85 36.25
C LYS A 249 5.65 22.22 37.74
N ARG A 250 5.45 23.50 38.08
CA ARG A 250 5.31 23.94 39.49
C ARG A 250 4.05 23.40 40.15
N ILE A 251 2.95 23.30 39.40
CA ILE A 251 1.69 22.73 39.91
C ILE A 251 1.87 21.23 40.18
N GLU A 252 2.53 20.49 39.29
CA GLU A 252 2.85 19.07 39.49
C GLU A 252 3.74 18.86 40.73
N GLU A 253 4.82 19.62 40.88
CA GLU A 253 5.73 19.55 42.03
C GLU A 253 5.02 19.87 43.36
N ARG A 254 4.10 20.84 43.36
CA ARG A 254 3.30 21.20 44.54
C ARG A 254 2.31 20.09 44.92
N THR A 255 1.70 19.45 43.92
CA THR A 255 0.75 18.36 44.11
C THR A 255 1.44 17.10 44.66
N GLU A 256 2.67 16.80 44.21
CA GLU A 256 3.48 15.71 44.77
C GLU A 256 3.86 15.97 46.23
N THR A 257 4.23 17.21 46.57
CA THR A 257 4.63 17.59 47.94
C THR A 257 3.45 17.47 48.92
N GLU A 258 2.26 17.93 48.55
CA GLU A 258 1.05 17.81 49.37
C GLU A 258 0.60 16.34 49.54
N THR A 259 0.82 15.51 48.52
CA THR A 259 0.52 14.06 48.58
C THR A 259 1.44 13.32 49.56
N ILE A 260 2.72 13.70 49.62
CA ILE A 260 3.71 13.12 50.54
C ILE A 260 3.42 13.52 51.99
N GLU A 261 3.08 14.78 52.27
CA GLU A 261 2.73 15.25 53.61
C GLU A 261 1.44 14.59 54.13
N THR A 262 0.46 14.35 53.26
CA THR A 262 -0.79 13.66 53.61
C THR A 262 -0.58 12.18 53.95
N GLN A 263 0.46 11.54 53.41
CA GLN A 263 0.81 10.15 53.76
C GLN A 263 1.65 10.05 55.04
N LEU A 264 2.52 11.03 55.32
CA LEU A 264 3.33 11.08 56.54
C LEU A 264 2.51 11.48 57.79
N GLY A 265 1.44 12.27 57.65
CA GLY A 265 0.55 12.63 58.75
C GLY A 265 -0.45 11.54 59.21
N LYS A 266 -0.40 10.34 58.60
CA LYS A 266 -1.29 9.20 58.90
C LYS A 266 -0.58 8.01 59.55
N GLN A 267 0.70 8.14 59.91
CA GLN A 267 1.44 7.19 60.77
C GLN A 267 1.46 7.68 62.21
#